data_AF-A0A0H1BF25-F1
#
_entry.id   AF-A0A0H1BF25-F1
#
_cell.length_a   1.000
_cell.length_b   1.000
_cell.length_c   1.000
_cell.angle_alpha   90.00
_cell.angle_beta   90.00
_cell.angle_gamma   90.00
#
_symmetry.space_group_name_H-M   'P 1'
#
loop_
_entity.id
_entity.type
_entity.pdbx_description
1 polymer ?
#
loop_
_entity_poly.entity_id
_entity_poly.type
_entity_poly.pdbx_seq_one_letter_code
_entity_poly.pdbx_strand_id
1 'polypeptide(L)' 'MSIITEIEGDLFDAPEGTALIHACNCQGSWGKGIAQVFREKYPAAYQIFRAHCQQYLSHPQTQTQTHTRPQLRAL' A
#
# COMPACT_ATOMS: atom_id res chain seq x y z
N MET A 1 -18.12 15.85 -13.28
CA MET A 1 -17.48 15.93 -11.94
C MET A 1 -16.28 15.02 -11.92
N SER A 2 -15.18 15.45 -11.31
CA SER A 2 -14.10 14.56 -10.90
C SER A 2 -14.55 13.76 -9.66
N ILE A 3 -14.14 12.51 -9.54
CA ILE A 3 -14.34 11.68 -8.35
C ILE A 3 -13.24 11.88 -7.29
N ILE A 4 -12.29 12.78 -7.55
CA ILE A 4 -11.17 13.13 -6.67
C ILE A 4 -11.36 14.57 -6.21
N THR A 5 -11.19 14.79 -4.91
CA THR A 5 -11.16 16.11 -4.27
C THR A 5 -9.84 16.26 -3.53
N GLU A 6 -9.16 17.38 -3.73
CA GLU A 6 -7.92 17.72 -3.03
C GLU A 6 -8.24 18.65 -1.87
N ILE A 7 -7.67 18.35 -0.70
CA ILE A 7 -7.91 19.08 0.54
C ILE A 7 -6.54 19.32 1.19
N GLU A 8 -6.24 20.57 1.54
CA GLU A 8 -5.05 20.91 2.32
C GLU A 8 -5.32 20.68 3.82
N GLY A 9 -4.44 19.94 4.50
CA GLY A 9 -4.59 19.61 5.92
C GLY A 9 -3.72 18.43 6.37
N ASP A 10 -3.91 17.98 7.61
CA ASP A 10 -3.30 16.74 8.13
C ASP A 10 -4.15 15.53 7.72
N LEU A 11 -3.51 14.52 7.14
CA LEU A 11 -4.13 13.25 6.77
C LEU A 11 -4.79 12.54 7.96
N PHE A 12 -4.26 12.73 9.18
CA PHE A 12 -4.76 12.06 10.39
C PHE A 12 -5.95 12.78 11.04
N ASP A 13 -6.36 13.94 10.52
CA ASP A 13 -7.61 14.62 10.91
C ASP A 13 -8.83 14.12 10.11
N ALA A 14 -8.67 13.04 9.34
CA ALA A 14 -9.75 12.46 8.56
C ALA A 14 -10.93 12.00 9.46
N PRO A 15 -12.18 12.09 8.98
CA PRO A 15 -13.36 11.68 9.75
C PRO A 15 -13.33 10.22 10.19
N GLU A 16 -14.04 9.90 11.26
CA GLU A 16 -14.22 8.53 11.73
C GLU A 16 -14.81 7.64 10.63
N GLY A 17 -14.32 6.40 10.55
CA GLY A 17 -14.70 5.46 9.48
C GLY A 17 -13.90 5.61 8.17
N THR A 18 -12.95 6.55 8.09
CA THR A 18 -12.09 6.72 6.92
C THR A 18 -10.97 5.68 6.85
N ALA A 19 -10.72 5.13 5.66
CA ALA A 19 -9.51 4.35 5.38
C ALA A 19 -8.37 5.27 4.96
N LEU A 20 -7.29 5.31 5.75
CA LEU A 20 -6.08 6.05 5.41
C LEU A 20 -5.13 5.17 4.59
N ILE A 21 -4.68 5.66 3.43
CA ILE A 21 -3.85 4.90 2.49
C ILE A 21 -2.53 5.64 2.28
N HIS A 22 -1.41 4.90 2.33
CA HIS A 22 -0.10 5.44 1.95
C HIS A 22 0.68 4.43 1.09
N ALA A 23 1.57 4.93 0.25
CA ALA A 23 2.51 4.09 -0.48
C ALA A 23 3.54 3.47 0.49
N CYS A 24 3.83 2.18 0.32
CA CYS A 24 4.80 1.45 1.15
C CYS A 24 5.84 0.72 0.27
N ASN A 25 6.88 0.20 0.92
CA ASN A 25 7.85 -0.72 0.30
C ASN A 25 7.62 -2.15 0.81
N CYS A 26 8.24 -3.13 0.15
CA CYS A 26 8.17 -4.53 0.55
C CYS A 26 9.32 -4.96 1.49
N GLN A 27 10.14 -4.01 1.98
CA GLN A 27 11.32 -4.28 2.82
C GLN A 27 11.01 -4.24 4.34
N GLY A 28 9.73 -4.09 4.72
CA GLY A 28 9.32 -4.02 6.12
C GLY A 28 9.72 -2.73 6.84
N SER A 29 9.96 -1.64 6.09
CA SER A 29 10.46 -0.38 6.65
C SER A 29 9.45 0.77 6.50
N TRP A 30 9.01 1.32 7.63
CA TRP A 30 8.32 2.61 7.71
C TRP A 30 9.21 3.59 8.48
N GLY A 31 10.24 4.10 7.80
CA GLY A 31 11.35 4.81 8.47
C GLY A 31 11.40 6.31 8.25
N LYS A 32 10.63 6.88 7.31
CA LYS A 32 10.64 8.32 6.98
C LYS A 32 9.29 8.76 6.41
N GLY A 33 9.10 10.08 6.32
CA GLY A 33 7.93 10.71 5.70
C GLY A 33 6.62 10.27 6.37
N ILE A 34 5.54 10.22 5.61
CA ILE A 34 4.22 9.85 6.14
C ILE A 34 4.20 8.46 6.78
N ALA A 35 4.97 7.50 6.24
CA ALA A 35 5.05 6.14 6.77
C ALA A 35 5.60 6.08 8.21
N GLN A 36 6.57 6.95 8.55
CA GLN A 36 7.07 7.05 9.91
C GLN A 36 5.96 7.50 10.88
N VAL A 37 5.14 8.48 10.47
CA VAL A 37 4.02 8.96 11.28
C VAL A 37 2.96 7.86 11.47
N PHE A 38 2.67 7.07 10.42
CA PHE A 38 1.83 5.87 10.55
C PHE A 38 2.40 4.85 11.54
N ARG A 39 3.71 4.61 11.54
CA ARG A 39 4.34 3.68 12.48
C ARG A 39 4.22 4.16 13.92
N GLU A 40 4.38 5.46 14.15
CA GLU A 40 4.28 6.07 15.48
C GLU A 40 2.84 6.07 16.00
N LYS A 41 1.86 6.44 15.17
CA LYS A 41 0.43 6.49 15.54
C LYS A 41 -0.24 5.10 15.58
N TYR A 42 0.16 4.17 14.70
CA TYR A 42 -0.45 2.84 14.54
C TYR A 42 0.59 1.71 14.60
N PRO A 43 1.26 1.51 15.75
CA PRO A 43 2.34 0.53 15.87
C PRO A 43 1.90 -0.93 15.63
N ALA A 44 0.65 -1.28 15.97
CA ALA A 44 0.10 -2.62 15.70
C ALA A 44 -0.05 -2.89 14.19
N ALA A 45 -0.48 -1.90 13.40
CA ALA A 45 -0.53 -2.02 11.95
C ALA A 45 0.87 -2.17 11.35
N TYR A 46 1.86 -1.43 11.86
CA TYR A 46 3.25 -1.60 11.45
C TYR A 46 3.78 -3.01 11.72
N GLN A 47 3.42 -3.63 12.85
CA GLN A 47 3.83 -5.01 13.17
C GLN A 47 3.26 -6.00 12.15
N ILE A 48 1.99 -5.87 11.78
CA ILE A 48 1.34 -6.71 10.76
C ILE A 48 2.04 -6.54 9.41
N PHE A 49 2.25 -5.29 8.98
CA PHE A 49 2.99 -4.97 7.75
C PHE A 49 4.40 -5.58 7.75
N ARG A 50 5.15 -5.40 8.84
CA ARG A 50 6.54 -5.88 8.95
C ARG A 50 6.60 -7.40 8.91
N ALA A 51 5.72 -8.08 9.63
CA ALA A 51 5.62 -9.54 9.63
C ALA A 51 5.30 -10.07 8.22
N HIS A 52 4.34 -9.43 7.53
CA HIS A 52 4.01 -9.76 6.15
C HIS A 52 5.23 -9.61 5.23
N CYS A 53 5.93 -8.47 5.27
CA CYS A 53 7.15 -8.30 4.47
C CYS A 53 8.21 -9.37 4.79
N GLN A 54 8.46 -9.67 6.06
CA GLN A 54 9.44 -10.67 6.48
C GLN A 54 9.11 -12.08 5.97
N GLN A 55 7.83 -12.46 5.97
CA GLN A 55 7.38 -13.74 5.44
C GLN A 55 7.74 -13.90 3.95
N TYR A 56 7.47 -12.88 3.13
CA TYR A 56 7.71 -12.95 1.69
C TYR A 56 9.15 -12.65 1.28
N LEU A 57 9.91 -11.94 2.12
CA LEU A 57 11.36 -11.79 1.93
C LEU A 57 12.10 -13.11 2.20
N SER A 58 11.66 -13.87 3.21
CA SER A 58 12.24 -15.19 3.52
C SER A 58 11.79 -16.29 2.57
N HIS A 59 10.58 -16.16 2.00
CA HIS A 59 10.01 -17.12 1.06
C HIS A 59 9.44 -16.41 -0.18
N PRO A 60 10.30 -15.95 -1.12
CA PRO A 60 9.84 -15.24 -2.30
C PRO A 60 8.90 -16.10 -3.13
N GLN A 61 7.72 -15.56 -3.43
CA GLN A 61 6.75 -16.19 -4.32
C GLN A 61 6.64 -15.35 -5.60
N THR A 62 7.03 -15.94 -6.73
CA THR A 62 6.91 -15.31 -8.04
C THR A 62 5.73 -15.94 -8.76
N GLN A 63 4.75 -15.14 -9.14
CA GLN A 63 3.69 -15.56 -10.06
C GLN A 63 3.91 -14.88 -11.40
N THR A 64 4.23 -15.67 -12.42
CA THR A 64 4.27 -15.18 -13.80
C THR A 64 2.84 -15.14 -14.32
N GLN A 65 2.27 -13.95 -14.46
CA GLN A 65 1.02 -13.81 -15.19
C GLN A 65 1.31 -13.99 -16.67
N THR A 66 0.87 -15.11 -17.25
CA THR A 66 0.86 -15.28 -18.70
C THR A 66 -0.21 -14.36 -19.27
N HIS A 67 0.18 -13.17 -19.71
CA HIS A 67 -0.70 -12.30 -20.46
C HIS A 67 -0.94 -12.97 -21.82
N THR A 68 -2.00 -13.77 -21.96
CA THR A 68 -2.47 -14.21 -23.28
C THR A 68 -2.81 -12.96 -24.07
N ARG A 69 -1.98 -12.63 -25.06
CA ARG A 69 -2.26 -11.58 -26.04
C ARG A 69 -3.62 -11.92 -26.67
N PRO A 70 -4.66 -11.05 -26.57
CA PRO A 70 -5.89 -11.31 -27.30
C PRO A 70 -5.53 -11.43 -28.78
N GLN A 71 -5.83 -12.59 -29.38
CA GLN A 71 -5.68 -12.75 -30.83
C GLN A 71 -6.53 -11.66 -31.48
N LEU A 72 -5.88 -10.79 -32.24
CA LEU A 72 -6.54 -9.84 -33.12
C LEU A 72 -7.40 -10.68 -34.06
N ARG A 73 -8.72 -10.73 -33.83
CA ARG A 73 -9.65 -11.31 -34.80
C ARG A 73 -9.56 -10.41 -36.02
N ALA A 74 -8.94 -10.91 -37.09
CA ALA A 74 -9.01 -10.28 -38.39
C ALA A 74 -10.49 -10.11 -38.73
N LEU A 75 -10.92 -8.85 -38.87
CA LEU A 75 -12.18 -8.49 -39.51
C LEU A 75 -12.07 -8.75 -41.01
#